data_AF-A0AAT9J3F4-F1
#
_entry.id   AF-A0AAT9J3F4-F1
#
_cell.length_a   1.000
_cell.length_b   1.000
_cell.length_c   1.000
_cell.angle_alpha   90.00
_cell.angle_beta   90.00
_cell.angle_gamma   90.00
#
_symmetry.space_group_name_H-M   'P 1'
#
loop_
_entity.id
_entity.type
_entity.pdbx_description
1 polymer ?
#
loop_
_entity_poly.entity_id
_entity_poly.type
_entity_poly.pdbx_seq_one_letter_code
_entity_poly.pdbx_strand_id
1 'polypeptide(L)'
;MYSAIGRPSIPPEKLLRSLLLQPFYTIRSERQLMEQMDYNLLFRWFVGLSMDAPIWDVTVFTKNRDRLLAGLRSYCFVGNIVLHKSALMEQDVYNAVAS
;
A
#
# COMPACT_ATOMS: atom_id res chain seq x y z
N MET A 1 4.42 7.12 -10.27
CA MET A 1 4.24 8.02 -11.42
C MET A 1 2.75 8.10 -11.74
N TYR A 2 2.07 9.16 -11.28
CA TYR A 2 0.62 9.35 -11.51
C TYR A 2 0.41 9.79 -12.96
N SER A 3 -0.29 8.98 -13.74
CA SER A 3 -0.70 9.36 -15.09
C SER A 3 -1.66 10.56 -15.03
N ALA A 4 -1.40 11.59 -15.81
CA ALA A 4 -2.29 12.73 -16.03
C ALA A 4 -3.41 12.42 -17.06
N ILE A 5 -3.41 11.22 -17.65
CA ILE A 5 -4.35 10.81 -18.69
C ILE A 5 -4.99 9.49 -18.23
N GLY A 6 -6.17 9.60 -17.63
CA GLY A 6 -6.96 8.50 -17.06
C GLY A 6 -7.63 8.90 -15.75
N ARG A 7 -8.71 8.19 -15.35
CA ARG A 7 -9.45 8.42 -14.09
C ARG A 7 -8.43 8.64 -12.95
N PRO A 8 -8.51 9.76 -12.20
CA PRO A 8 -7.44 10.17 -11.29
C PRO A 8 -7.10 9.02 -10.34
N SER A 9 -5.85 8.57 -10.39
CA SER A 9 -5.38 7.49 -9.52
C SER A 9 -5.40 8.01 -8.08
N ILE A 10 -5.88 7.18 -7.16
CA ILE A 10 -5.90 7.51 -5.74
C ILE A 10 -4.45 7.64 -5.27
N PRO A 11 -4.05 8.75 -4.62
CA PRO A 11 -2.71 8.85 -4.05
C PRO A 11 -2.47 7.72 -3.03
N PRO A 12 -1.32 7.02 -3.09
CA PRO A 12 -0.96 5.90 -2.23
C PRO A 12 -0.91 6.29 -0.77
N GLU A 13 -0.59 7.55 -0.43
CA GLU A 13 -0.63 8.04 0.95
C GLU A 13 -2.06 8.04 1.47
N LYS A 14 -3.02 8.50 0.66
CA LYS A 14 -4.44 8.46 1.01
C LYS A 14 -4.93 7.01 1.07
N LEU A 15 -4.53 6.19 0.10
CA LEU A 15 -4.92 4.79 0.05
C LEU A 15 -4.43 3.99 1.26
N LEU A 16 -3.17 4.19 1.66
CA LEU A 16 -2.57 3.60 2.84
C LEU A 16 -3.31 4.02 4.12
N ARG A 17 -3.61 5.32 4.28
CA ARG A 17 -4.39 5.82 5.42
C ARG A 17 -5.77 5.19 5.49
N SER A 18 -6.48 5.08 4.37
CA SER A 18 -7.77 4.37 4.33
C SER A 18 -7.65 2.87 4.65
N LEU A 19 -6.56 2.21 4.26
CA LEU A 19 -6.33 0.81 4.65
C LEU A 19 -6.10 0.66 6.16
N LEU A 20 -5.45 1.62 6.81
CA LEU A 20 -5.24 1.62 8.27
C LEU A 20 -6.55 1.76 9.07
N LEU A 21 -7.59 2.37 8.50
CA LEU A 21 -8.89 2.47 9.16
C LEU A 21 -9.56 1.10 9.36
N GLN A 22 -9.28 0.13 8.48
CA GLN A 22 -9.88 -1.20 8.57
C GLN A 22 -9.54 -1.94 9.87
N PRO A 23 -8.26 -2.11 10.25
CA PRO A 23 -7.91 -2.73 11.53
C PRO A 23 -8.30 -1.87 12.73
N PHE A 24 -8.21 -0.54 12.66
CA PHE A 24 -8.53 0.33 13.80
C PHE A 24 -10.01 0.34 14.17
N TYR A 25 -10.88 0.31 13.16
CA TYR A 25 -12.34 0.38 13.37
C TYR A 25 -13.05 -0.94 13.07
N THR A 26 -12.29 -2.04 12.97
CA THR A 26 -12.81 -3.38 12.68
C THR A 26 -13.70 -3.42 11.42
N ILE A 27 -13.40 -2.56 10.43
CA ILE A 27 -14.12 -2.53 9.15
C ILE A 27 -13.67 -3.74 8.34
N ARG A 28 -14.61 -4.63 8.03
CA ARG A 28 -14.31 -5.94 7.42
C ARG A 28 -14.33 -5.93 5.89
N SER A 29 -14.88 -4.89 5.26
CA SER A 29 -15.00 -4.81 3.81
C SER A 29 -14.69 -3.42 3.26
N GLU A 30 -14.17 -3.39 2.03
CA GLU A 30 -13.86 -2.13 1.34
C GLU A 30 -15.12 -1.35 0.97
N ARG A 31 -16.23 -2.05 0.72
CA ARG A 31 -17.53 -1.41 0.51
C ARG A 31 -17.97 -0.67 1.77
N GLN A 32 -17.94 -1.34 2.92
CA GLN A 32 -18.22 -0.71 4.20
C GLN A 32 -17.23 0.42 4.50
N LEU A 33 -15.97 0.30 4.12
CA LEU A 33 -15.00 1.39 4.26
C LEU A 33 -15.40 2.62 3.44
N MET A 34 -15.81 2.44 2.17
CA MET A 34 -16.26 3.55 1.34
C MET A 34 -17.56 4.17 1.89
N GLU A 35 -18.51 3.35 2.34
CA GLU A 35 -19.74 3.83 3.00
C GLU A 35 -19.42 4.63 4.27
N GLN A 36 -18.55 4.11 5.14
CA GLN A 36 -18.15 4.81 6.37
C GLN A 36 -17.41 6.10 6.05
N MET A 37 -16.54 6.11 5.03
CA MET A 37 -15.92 7.36 4.56
C MET A 37 -16.95 8.34 4.00
N ASP A 38 -18.09 7.87 3.47
CA ASP A 38 -19.12 8.73 2.90
C ASP A 38 -19.98 9.44 3.98
N TYR A 39 -20.13 8.86 5.16
CA TYR A 39 -20.90 9.48 6.24
C TYR A 39 -20.04 10.02 7.38
N ASN A 40 -18.81 9.52 7.55
CA ASN A 40 -17.95 9.87 8.68
C ASN A 40 -16.91 10.92 8.29
N LEU A 41 -17.13 12.15 8.75
CA LEU A 41 -16.25 13.28 8.49
C LEU A 41 -14.84 13.10 9.08
N LEU A 42 -14.71 12.40 10.21
CA LEU A 42 -13.42 12.09 10.82
C LEU A 42 -12.58 11.20 9.89
N PHE A 43 -13.20 10.24 9.22
CA PHE A 43 -12.51 9.36 8.29
C PHE A 43 -12.07 10.12 7.03
N ARG A 44 -12.91 11.03 6.51
CA ARG A 44 -12.50 11.95 5.43
C ARG A 44 -11.30 12.80 5.83
N TRP A 45 -11.35 13.40 7.02
CA TRP A 45 -10.25 14.21 7.56
C TRP A 45 -8.95 13.40 7.69
N PHE A 46 -9.02 12.22 8.30
CA PHE A 46 -7.85 11.35 8.52
C PHE A 46 -7.18 10.94 7.21
N VAL A 47 -7.98 10.59 6.20
CA VAL A 47 -7.47 10.22 4.88
C VAL A 47 -6.92 11.43 4.10
N GLY A 48 -7.35 12.64 4.45
CA GLY A 48 -7.00 13.88 3.74
C GLY A 48 -7.88 14.11 2.50
N LEU A 49 -9.15 13.74 2.58
CA LEU A 49 -10.18 14.13 1.61
C LEU A 49 -10.79 15.46 2.03
N SER A 50 -11.13 16.31 1.04
CA SER A 50 -11.98 17.47 1.31
C SER A 50 -13.38 17.02 1.72
N MET A 51 -14.07 17.87 2.49
CA MET A 51 -15.42 17.56 2.99
C MET A 51 -16.40 17.30 1.84
N ASP A 52 -16.30 18.08 0.76
CA ASP A 52 -17.18 17.99 -0.41
C ASP A 52 -16.63 17.06 -1.51
N ALA A 53 -15.49 16.41 -1.28
CA ALA A 53 -14.88 15.56 -2.29
C ALA A 53 -15.71 14.27 -2.47
N PRO A 54 -15.97 13.84 -3.72
CA PRO A 54 -16.65 12.58 -3.97
C PRO A 54 -15.81 11.42 -3.45
N ILE A 55 -16.48 10.43 -2.85
CA ILE A 55 -15.82 9.21 -2.40
C ILE A 55 -15.37 8.38 -3.60
N TRP A 56 -14.33 7.57 -3.41
CA TRP A 56 -13.86 6.68 -4.46
C TRP A 56 -14.82 5.51 -4.65
N ASP A 57 -14.97 5.09 -5.91
CA ASP A 57 -15.65 3.86 -6.22
C ASP A 57 -14.88 2.65 -5.65
N VAL A 58 -15.60 1.69 -5.06
CA VAL A 58 -15.01 0.50 -4.43
C VAL A 58 -14.09 -0.24 -5.40
N THR A 59 -14.47 -0.38 -6.67
CA THR A 59 -13.65 -1.10 -7.66
C THR A 59 -12.35 -0.38 -7.98
N VAL A 60 -12.36 0.96 -7.96
CA VAL A 60 -11.16 1.78 -8.13
C VAL A 60 -10.26 1.62 -6.91
N PHE A 61 -10.83 1.61 -5.71
CA PHE A 61 -10.10 1.40 -4.47
C PHE A 61 -9.40 0.02 -4.46
N THR A 62 -10.13 -1.06 -4.72
CA THR A 62 -9.60 -2.43 -4.75
C THR A 62 -8.43 -2.56 -5.73
N LYS A 63 -8.59 -2.06 -6.97
CA LYS A 63 -7.53 -2.11 -7.99
C LYS A 63 -6.27 -1.34 -7.59
N ASN A 64 -6.43 -0.17 -6.96
CA ASN A 64 -5.28 0.61 -6.52
C ASN A 64 -4.61 0.01 -5.28
N ARG A 65 -5.38 -0.62 -4.37
CA ARG A 65 -4.82 -1.42 -3.26
C ARG A 65 -3.98 -2.56 -3.77
N ASP A 66 -4.50 -3.36 -4.70
CA ASP A 66 -3.77 -4.52 -5.21
C ASP A 66 -2.47 -4.09 -5.90
N ARG A 67 -2.51 -2.98 -6.65
CA ARG A 67 -1.31 -2.37 -7.23
C ARG A 67 -0.31 -1.90 -6.16
N LEU A 68 -0.79 -1.26 -5.09
CA LEU A 68 0.07 -0.82 -3.98
C LEU A 68 0.75 -2.01 -3.28
N LEU A 69 -0.03 -3.04 -2.94
CA LEU A 69 0.47 -4.24 -2.26
C LEU A 69 1.42 -5.05 -3.15
N ALA A 70 1.14 -5.15 -4.45
CA ALA A 70 2.05 -5.76 -5.41
C ALA A 70 3.40 -5.02 -5.43
N GLY A 71 3.38 -3.69 -5.48
CA GLY A 71 4.58 -2.87 -5.41
C GLY A 71 5.38 -3.11 -4.12
N LEU A 72 4.72 -3.12 -2.95
CA LEU A 72 5.37 -3.40 -1.66
C LEU A 72 6.01 -4.79 -1.62
N ARG A 73 5.34 -5.82 -2.16
CA ARG A 73 5.92 -7.17 -2.27
C ARG A 73 7.15 -7.20 -3.18
N SER A 74 7.15 -6.44 -4.26
CA SER A 74 8.32 -6.32 -5.14
C SER A 74 9.53 -5.76 -4.40
N TYR A 75 9.36 -4.77 -3.53
CA TYR A 75 10.47 -4.23 -2.72
C TYR A 75 11.01 -5.25 -1.70
N CYS A 76 10.14 -5.99 -1.01
CA CYS A 76 10.59 -7.05 -0.09
C CYS A 76 11.33 -8.17 -0.82
N PHE A 77 10.89 -8.52 -2.04
CA PHE A 77 11.57 -9.52 -2.87
C PHE A 77 12.99 -9.08 -3.24
N VAL A 78 13.16 -7.83 -3.69
CA VAL A 78 14.50 -7.26 -3.99
C VAL A 78 15.37 -7.22 -2.72
N GLY A 79 14.80 -6.86 -1.57
CA GLY A 79 15.50 -6.91 -0.28
C GLY A 79 16.00 -8.31 0.08
N ASN A 80 15.15 -9.33 -0.08
CA ASN A 80 15.54 -10.72 0.16
C ASN A 80 16.63 -11.21 -0.80
N ILE A 81 16.61 -10.81 -2.07
CA ILE A 81 17.69 -11.13 -3.02
C ILE A 81 19.02 -10.51 -2.57
N VAL A 82 19.02 -9.24 -2.15
CA VAL A 82 20.24 -8.57 -1.68
C VAL A 82 20.78 -9.23 -0.42
N LEU A 83 19.91 -9.55 0.55
CA LEU A 83 20.30 -10.25 1.78
C LEU A 83 20.83 -11.66 1.52
N HIS A 84 20.23 -12.38 0.57
CA HIS A 84 20.72 -13.70 0.16
C HIS A 84 22.10 -13.60 -0.51
N LYS A 85 22.33 -12.58 -1.35
CA LYS A 85 23.64 -12.34 -1.96
C LYS A 85 24.72 -12.00 -0.93
N SER A 86 24.42 -11.20 0.10
CA SER A 86 25.38 -10.91 1.17
C SER A 86 25.76 -12.15 1.98
N ALA A 87 24.82 -13.08 2.20
CA ALA A 87 25.11 -14.34 2.89
C ALA A 87 26.03 -15.27 2.08
N LEU A 88 25.89 -15.28 0.75
CA LEU A 88 26.79 -16.05 -0.12
C LEU A 88 28.20 -15.45 -0.18
N MET A 89 28.32 -14.12 -0.20
CA MET A 89 29.61 -13.43 -0.14
C MET A 89 30.38 -13.73 1.15
N GLU A 90 29.68 -13.86 2.28
CA GLU A 90 30.28 -14.18 3.58
C GLU A 90 30.78 -15.64 3.63
N GLN A 91 30.03 -16.56 3.02
CA GLN A 91 30.42 -17.96 2.90
C GLN A 91 31.63 -18.16 1.98
N ASP A 92 31.72 -17.41 0.88
CA ASP A 92 32.86 -17.46 -0.04
C ASP A 92 34.15 -16.96 0.62
N VAL A 93 34.07 -15.92 1.44
CA VAL A 93 35.22 -15.42 2.22
C VAL A 93 35.67 -16.43 3.27
N TYR A 94 34.73 -17.06 4.00
CA TYR A 94 35.06 -18.09 4.98
C TYR A 94 35.75 -19.30 4.32
N ASN A 95 35.23 -19.74 3.16
CA ASN A 95 35.81 -20.85 2.40
C ASN A 95 37.19 -20.52 1.81
N ALA A 96 37.45 -19.26 1.45
CA ALA A 96 38.75 -18.82 0.94
C ALA A 96 39.84 -18.68 2.01
N VAL A 97 39.47 -18.47 3.28
CA VAL A 97 40.42 -18.40 4.42
C VAL A 97 40.69 -19.79 5.02
N ALA A 98 39.78 -20.75 4.80
CA ALA A 98 39.88 -22.13 5.30
C ALA A 98 40.64 -23.10 4.36
N SER A 99 41.15 -22.63 3.21
CA SER A 99 41.99 -23.37 2.26
C SER A 99 43.44 -22.91 2.30
#